data_AF-A0A1Q3AS96-F1
#
_entry.id   AF-A0A1Q3AS96-F1
#
_cell.length_a   1.000
_cell.length_b   1.000
_cell.length_c   1.000
_cell.angle_alpha   90.00
_cell.angle_beta   90.00
_cell.angle_gamma   90.00
#
_symmetry.space_group_name_H-M   'P 1'
#
loop_
_entity.id
_entity.type
_entity.pdbx_description
1 polymer ?
#
loop_
_entity_poly.entity_id
_entity_poly.type
_entity_poly.pdbx_seq_one_letter_code
_entity_poly.pdbx_strand_id
1 'polypeptide(L)'
;MAQSQHIDKVLAKQSSQQVANNRLRLKASVDAVRWLTFQNCPLRGNDESIDSINRGNFIEMVKLLASYNEDVKNVVLENAPQNAQYIALSIIQKEILHVIARKVLCVIREEISDAKFCILVDESRDESKREQMAIVFRYVDKVGIVQECFFDLVHVPDTSALTLKNEISSIFFST
;
A
#
# COMPACT_ATOMS: atom_id res chain seq x y z
N MET A 1 -13.43 -22.88 47.29
CA MET A 1 -13.34 -23.28 45.87
C MET A 1 -13.14 -22.01 45.04
N ALA A 2 -11.90 -21.66 44.73
CA ALA A 2 -11.58 -20.48 43.93
C ALA A 2 -11.38 -20.94 42.48
N GLN A 3 -12.33 -20.60 41.61
CA GLN A 3 -12.29 -20.91 40.20
C GLN A 3 -11.18 -20.08 39.55
N SER A 4 -10.14 -20.73 39.05
CA SER A 4 -9.05 -20.11 38.31
C SER A 4 -9.62 -19.35 37.11
N GLN A 5 -9.61 -18.02 37.19
CA GLN A 5 -9.85 -17.18 36.03
C GLN A 5 -8.63 -17.34 35.12
N HIS A 6 -8.74 -18.27 34.16
CA HIS A 6 -7.70 -18.57 33.18
C HIS A 6 -7.22 -17.25 32.54
N ILE A 7 -5.92 -16.98 32.63
CA ILE A 7 -5.24 -15.84 32.02
C ILE A 7 -5.62 -15.72 30.53
N ASP A 8 -5.84 -16.86 29.86
CA ASP A 8 -6.30 -16.94 28.47
C ASP A 8 -7.64 -16.23 28.21
N LYS A 9 -8.59 -16.28 29.15
CA LYS A 9 -9.89 -15.58 29.01
C LYS A 9 -9.77 -14.07 29.21
N VAL A 10 -8.76 -13.63 29.96
CA VAL A 10 -8.48 -12.20 30.20
C VAL A 10 -7.68 -11.62 29.02
N LEU A 11 -6.73 -12.37 28.47
CA LEU A 11 -5.96 -12.00 27.28
C LEU A 11 -6.81 -12.03 25.99
N ALA A 12 -7.75 -12.98 25.87
CA ALA A 12 -8.64 -13.09 24.71
C ALA A 12 -9.78 -12.04 24.68
N LYS A 13 -10.04 -11.34 25.79
CA LYS A 13 -11.12 -10.36 25.88
C LYS A 13 -10.58 -8.96 25.55
N GLN A 14 -10.18 -8.74 24.30
CA GLN A 14 -10.09 -7.36 23.82
C GLN A 14 -11.49 -6.74 23.91
N SER A 15 -11.60 -5.59 24.57
CA SER A 15 -12.87 -4.89 24.67
C SER A 15 -13.37 -4.54 23.26
N SER A 16 -14.68 -4.61 23.03
CA SER A 16 -15.30 -4.14 21.79
C SER A 16 -14.85 -2.72 21.45
N GLN A 17 -14.64 -1.88 22.46
CA GLN A 17 -14.11 -0.53 22.32
C GLN A 17 -12.67 -0.53 21.78
N GLN A 18 -11.81 -1.42 22.26
CA GLN A 18 -10.42 -1.51 21.78
C GLN A 18 -10.37 -1.94 20.32
N VAL A 19 -11.21 -2.90 19.92
CA VAL A 19 -11.35 -3.34 18.53
C VAL A 19 -11.84 -2.19 17.66
N ALA A 20 -12.85 -1.43 18.10
CA ALA A 20 -13.34 -0.26 17.39
C ALA A 20 -12.24 0.80 17.22
N ASN A 21 -11.51 1.12 18.29
CA ASN A 21 -10.41 2.09 18.25
C ASN A 21 -9.26 1.63 17.34
N ASN A 22 -8.92 0.33 17.33
CA ASN A 22 -7.91 -0.23 16.42
C ASN A 22 -8.36 -0.08 14.95
N ARG A 23 -9.63 -0.40 14.66
CA ARG A 23 -10.19 -0.27 13.30
C ARG A 23 -10.20 1.19 12.84
N LEU A 24 -10.53 2.12 13.73
CA LEU A 24 -10.57 3.54 13.40
C LEU A 24 -9.17 4.08 13.06
N ARG A 25 -8.15 3.69 13.83
CA ARG A 25 -6.74 3.99 13.51
C ARG A 25 -6.32 3.43 12.16
N LEU A 26 -6.56 2.14 11.94
CA LEU A 26 -6.19 1.49 10.68
C LEU A 26 -6.88 2.15 9.50
N LYS A 27 -8.16 2.52 9.65
CA LYS A 27 -8.91 3.24 8.63
C LYS A 27 -8.25 4.58 8.29
N ALA A 28 -7.87 5.37 9.30
CA ALA A 28 -7.16 6.64 9.08
C ALA A 28 -5.83 6.43 8.34
N SER A 29 -5.05 5.41 8.70
CA SER A 29 -3.81 5.07 7.98
C SER A 29 -4.07 4.64 6.53
N VAL A 30 -5.09 3.82 6.28
CA VAL A 30 -5.46 3.38 4.93
C VAL A 30 -5.91 4.56 4.07
N ASP A 31 -6.74 5.45 4.60
CA ASP A 31 -7.21 6.63 3.87
C ASP A 31 -6.06 7.58 3.55
N ALA A 32 -5.13 7.79 4.49
CA ALA A 32 -3.94 8.60 4.27
C ALA A 32 -3.02 8.02 3.18
N VAL A 33 -2.68 6.72 3.25
CA VAL A 33 -1.86 6.07 2.20
C VAL A 33 -2.57 6.13 0.86
N ARG A 34 -3.87 5.80 0.82
CA ARG A 34 -4.65 5.82 -0.42
C ARG A 34 -4.64 7.20 -1.08
N TRP A 35 -4.87 8.26 -0.31
CA TRP A 35 -4.88 9.61 -0.87
C TRP A 35 -3.50 10.01 -1.38
N LEU A 36 -2.45 9.79 -0.59
CA LEU A 36 -1.08 10.18 -0.96
C LEU A 36 -0.60 9.43 -2.21
N THR A 37 -0.86 8.12 -2.27
CA THR A 37 -0.51 7.30 -3.44
C THR A 37 -1.27 7.73 -4.70
N PHE A 38 -2.57 8.03 -4.57
CA PHE A 38 -3.38 8.50 -5.69
C PHE A 38 -2.90 9.86 -6.23
N GLN A 39 -2.39 10.73 -5.37
CA GLN A 39 -1.83 12.04 -5.74
C GLN A 39 -0.34 11.97 -6.09
N ASN A 40 0.26 10.78 -6.14
CA ASN A 40 1.71 10.60 -6.33
C ASN A 40 2.57 11.40 -5.34
N CYS A 41 2.09 11.55 -4.09
CA CYS A 41 2.78 12.26 -3.03
C CYS A 41 3.64 11.29 -2.20
N PRO A 42 4.89 11.65 -1.85
CA PRO A 42 5.73 10.82 -0.99
C PRO A 42 5.05 10.57 0.36
N LEU A 43 5.10 9.34 0.87
CA LEU A 43 4.54 9.02 2.19
C LEU A 43 5.41 9.56 3.34
N ARG A 44 6.73 9.44 3.18
CA ARG A 44 7.74 9.69 4.22
C ARG A 44 8.13 11.17 4.33
N GLY A 45 8.44 11.61 5.55
CA GLY A 45 9.14 12.86 5.84
C GLY A 45 10.65 12.73 6.04
N ASN A 46 11.38 13.83 5.87
CA ASN A 46 12.81 13.89 6.21
C ASN A 46 13.04 13.70 7.70
N ASP A 47 12.22 14.35 8.53
CA ASP A 47 12.23 14.24 9.98
C ASP A 47 10.79 14.01 10.48
N GLU A 48 10.53 12.80 10.98
CA GLU A 48 9.22 12.38 11.50
C GLU A 48 9.13 12.47 13.04
N SER A 49 10.16 13.05 13.69
CA SER A 49 10.22 13.25 15.13
C SER A 49 9.07 14.14 15.63
N ILE A 50 8.69 14.00 16.91
CA ILE A 50 7.54 14.71 17.48
C ILE A 50 7.75 16.24 17.45
N ASP A 51 8.99 16.69 17.58
CA ASP A 51 9.36 18.11 17.63
C ASP A 51 9.53 18.74 16.23
N SER A 52 9.43 17.94 15.16
CA SER A 52 9.51 18.44 13.80
C SER A 52 8.28 19.29 13.43
N ILE A 53 8.54 20.42 12.77
CA ILE A 53 7.49 21.32 12.25
C ILE A 53 6.64 20.60 11.18
N ASN A 54 7.25 19.72 10.40
CA ASN A 54 6.57 18.92 9.38
C ASN A 54 7.09 17.48 9.44
N ARG A 55 6.23 16.57 9.90
CA ARG A 55 6.57 15.17 10.17
C ARG A 55 6.40 14.25 8.96
N GLY A 56 6.36 14.83 7.76
CA GLY A 56 6.12 14.09 6.52
C GLY A 56 4.64 13.95 6.19
N ASN A 57 4.36 13.76 4.90
CA ASN A 57 3.01 13.86 4.38
C ASN A 57 2.05 12.83 4.99
N PHE A 58 2.51 11.61 5.31
CA PHE A 58 1.66 10.62 5.95
C PHE A 58 1.18 11.06 7.34
N ILE A 59 2.09 11.50 8.21
CA ILE A 59 1.74 11.93 9.57
C ILE A 59 0.89 13.21 9.50
N GLU A 60 1.25 14.16 8.64
CA GLU A 60 0.46 15.38 8.45
C GLU A 60 -0.94 15.09 7.89
N MET A 61 -1.10 14.10 7.01
CA MET A 61 -2.40 13.64 6.53
C MET A 61 -3.22 13.02 7.66
N VAL A 62 -2.61 12.21 8.53
CA VAL A 62 -3.30 11.66 9.71
C VAL A 62 -3.72 12.77 10.69
N LYS A 63 -2.87 13.79 10.91
CA LYS A 63 -3.22 14.99 11.70
C LYS A 63 -4.40 15.74 11.08
N LEU A 64 -4.42 15.90 9.76
CA LEU A 64 -5.52 16.52 9.04
C LEU A 64 -6.82 15.74 9.27
N LEU A 65 -6.81 14.41 9.11
CA LEU A 65 -7.98 13.56 9.37
C LEU A 65 -8.47 13.68 10.83
N ALA A 66 -7.54 13.74 11.79
CA ALA A 66 -7.86 13.97 13.20
C ALA A 66 -8.48 15.35 13.45
N SER A 67 -8.07 16.39 12.70
CA SER A 67 -8.63 17.74 12.88
C SER A 67 -10.12 17.84 12.52
N TYR A 68 -10.60 16.98 11.63
CA TYR A 68 -12.01 16.93 11.22
C TYR A 68 -12.86 15.95 12.03
N ASN A 69 -12.25 15.08 12.82
CA ASN A 69 -12.96 14.01 13.52
C ASN A 69 -12.35 13.74 14.91
N GLU A 70 -13.10 14.13 15.94
CA GLU A 70 -12.66 13.99 17.34
C GLU A 70 -12.47 12.52 17.75
N ASP A 71 -13.28 11.58 17.23
CA ASP A 71 -13.10 10.15 17.50
C ASP A 71 -11.77 9.63 16.93
N VAL A 72 -11.40 10.08 15.72
CA VAL A 72 -10.11 9.74 15.10
C VAL A 72 -8.98 10.36 15.92
N LYS A 73 -9.09 11.66 16.26
CA LYS A 73 -8.11 12.39 17.06
C LYS A 73 -7.81 11.69 18.38
N ASN A 74 -8.83 11.17 19.05
CA ASN A 74 -8.71 10.48 20.34
C ASN A 74 -7.98 9.13 20.26
N VAL A 75 -7.74 8.58 19.06
CA VAL A 75 -7.15 7.24 18.92
C VAL A 75 -5.89 7.19 18.07
N VAL A 76 -5.52 8.23 17.32
CA VAL A 76 -4.34 8.25 16.44
C VAL A 76 -3.12 8.93 17.07
N LEU A 77 -1.95 8.72 16.48
CA LEU A 77 -0.68 9.40 16.84
C LEU A 77 -0.35 9.25 18.34
N GLU A 78 -0.10 10.35 19.05
CA GLU A 78 0.26 10.38 20.47
C GLU A 78 -0.86 9.83 21.38
N ASN A 79 -2.11 9.83 20.91
CA ASN A 79 -3.25 9.28 21.65
C ASN A 79 -3.41 7.76 21.45
N ALA A 80 -2.65 7.16 20.53
CA ALA A 80 -2.65 5.71 20.34
C ALA A 80 -1.76 5.00 21.38
N PRO A 81 -2.17 3.84 21.90
CA PRO A 81 -1.33 3.05 22.81
C PRO A 81 -0.08 2.53 22.08
N GLN A 82 1.09 3.09 22.43
CA GLN A 82 2.46 2.70 22.00
C GLN A 82 2.50 1.95 20.66
N ASN A 83 2.62 0.62 20.69
CA ASN A 83 2.84 -0.22 19.51
C ASN A 83 1.67 -0.28 18.52
N ALA A 84 0.50 0.24 18.88
CA ALA A 84 -0.69 0.24 18.05
C ALA A 84 -0.97 1.63 17.45
N GLN A 85 0.08 2.40 17.16
CA GLN A 85 -0.04 3.65 16.41
C GLN A 85 -0.41 3.44 14.93
N TYR A 86 -0.05 2.30 14.35
CA TYR A 86 -0.26 1.98 12.92
C TYR A 86 0.33 3.00 11.94
N ILE A 87 1.38 3.72 12.36
CA ILE A 87 2.07 4.75 11.55
C ILE A 87 3.42 4.29 11.01
N ALA A 88 3.93 3.14 11.43
CA ALA A 88 5.27 2.69 11.09
C ALA A 88 5.43 2.47 9.57
N LEU A 89 6.32 3.27 8.95
CA LEU A 89 6.62 3.18 7.53
C LEU A 89 7.16 1.80 7.13
N SER A 90 8.07 1.24 7.93
CA SER A 90 8.83 0.03 7.59
C SER A 90 7.97 -1.21 7.39
N ILE A 91 6.79 -1.26 8.00
CA ILE A 91 5.92 -2.44 8.02
C ILE A 91 4.53 -2.05 7.52
N ILE A 92 3.85 -1.14 8.22
CA ILE A 92 2.39 -0.95 8.07
C ILE A 92 2.05 -0.17 6.82
N GLN A 93 2.74 0.94 6.54
CA GLN A 93 2.46 1.73 5.33
C GLN A 93 2.78 0.92 4.06
N LYS A 94 3.87 0.13 4.07
CA LYS A 94 4.23 -0.76 2.97
C LYS A 94 3.24 -1.90 2.76
N GLU A 95 2.74 -2.52 3.84
CA GLU A 95 1.69 -3.55 3.75
C GLU A 95 0.40 -2.99 3.16
N ILE A 96 -0.04 -1.81 3.63
CA ILE A 96 -1.22 -1.13 3.07
C ILE A 96 -1.00 -0.83 1.59
N LEU A 97 0.15 -0.27 1.22
CA LEU A 97 0.50 0.01 -0.16
C LEU A 97 0.49 -1.25 -1.02
N HIS A 98 1.05 -2.35 -0.51
CA HIS A 98 1.04 -3.64 -1.20
C HIS A 98 -0.38 -4.17 -1.42
N VAL A 99 -1.26 -4.07 -0.42
CA VAL A 99 -2.67 -4.46 -0.56
C VAL A 99 -3.41 -3.59 -1.58
N ILE A 100 -3.15 -2.27 -1.59
CA ILE A 100 -3.71 -1.35 -2.58
C ILE A 100 -3.22 -1.71 -3.98
N ALA A 101 -1.90 -1.87 -4.17
CA ALA A 101 -1.31 -2.24 -5.44
C ALA A 101 -1.87 -3.56 -5.96
N ARG A 102 -1.95 -4.59 -5.11
CA ARG A 102 -2.56 -5.87 -5.46
C ARG A 102 -4.01 -5.72 -5.91
N LYS A 103 -4.82 -4.90 -5.21
CA LYS A 103 -6.21 -4.64 -5.61
C LYS A 103 -6.29 -3.96 -6.97
N VAL A 104 -5.44 -2.98 -7.25
CA VAL A 104 -5.38 -2.30 -8.56
C VAL A 104 -5.01 -3.31 -9.65
N LEU A 105 -4.00 -4.16 -9.44
CA LEU A 105 -3.60 -5.19 -10.39
C LEU A 105 -4.70 -6.24 -10.62
N CYS A 106 -5.45 -6.61 -9.59
CA CYS A 106 -6.62 -7.49 -9.75
C CYS A 106 -7.67 -6.84 -10.66
N VAL A 107 -7.99 -5.56 -10.46
CA VAL A 107 -8.94 -4.84 -11.32
C VAL A 107 -8.46 -4.78 -12.76
N ILE A 108 -7.18 -4.44 -13.00
CA ILE A 108 -6.60 -4.44 -14.35
C ILE A 108 -6.72 -5.83 -15.00
N ARG A 109 -6.42 -6.91 -14.26
CA ARG A 109 -6.57 -8.30 -14.75
C ARG A 109 -8.03 -8.64 -15.08
N GLU A 110 -8.98 -8.20 -14.26
CA GLU A 110 -10.42 -8.40 -14.47
C GLU A 110 -10.96 -7.57 -15.66
N GLU A 111 -10.42 -6.38 -15.91
CA GLU A 111 -10.77 -5.53 -17.04
C GLU A 111 -10.27 -6.11 -18.36
N ILE A 112 -9.04 -6.64 -18.37
CA ILE A 112 -8.48 -7.36 -19.52
C ILE A 112 -9.27 -8.65 -19.75
N SER A 113 -9.45 -9.50 -18.73
CA SER A 113 -10.16 -10.79 -18.82
C SER A 113 -9.76 -11.57 -20.10
N ASP A 114 -10.72 -11.89 -20.97
CA ASP A 114 -10.52 -12.61 -22.23
C ASP A 114 -10.32 -11.66 -23.44
N ALA A 115 -10.17 -10.36 -23.21
CA ALA A 115 -9.94 -9.39 -24.26
C ALA A 115 -8.54 -9.54 -24.86
N LYS A 116 -8.41 -9.13 -26.12
CA LYS A 116 -7.10 -8.99 -26.74
C LYS A 116 -6.38 -7.80 -26.13
N PHE A 117 -5.13 -8.02 -25.72
CA PHE A 117 -4.25 -6.99 -25.19
C PHE A 117 -2.91 -7.01 -25.91
N CYS A 118 -2.18 -5.92 -25.78
CA CYS A 118 -0.78 -5.76 -26.14
C CYS A 118 0.01 -5.50 -24.87
N ILE A 119 1.25 -6.00 -24.83
CA ILE A 119 2.21 -5.68 -23.78
C ILE A 119 3.19 -4.69 -24.38
N LEU A 120 3.31 -3.52 -23.76
CA LEU A 120 4.36 -2.56 -24.03
C LEU A 120 5.44 -2.78 -22.99
N VAL A 121 6.68 -2.92 -23.46
CA VAL A 121 7.85 -3.16 -22.62
C VAL A 121 8.88 -2.09 -22.97
N ASP A 122 9.37 -1.41 -21.95
CA ASP A 122 10.42 -0.39 -22.08
C ASP A 122 11.58 -0.72 -21.14
N GLU A 123 12.79 -0.62 -21.68
CA GLU A 123 14.02 -0.92 -20.96
C GLU A 123 14.73 0.37 -20.60
N SER A 124 15.13 0.50 -19.33
CA SER A 124 15.88 1.66 -18.87
C SER A 124 16.94 1.25 -17.86
N ARG A 125 17.90 2.14 -17.64
CA ARG A 125 18.97 1.95 -16.66
C ARG A 125 18.87 3.01 -15.58
N ASP A 126 18.88 2.60 -14.33
CA ASP A 126 18.82 3.53 -13.19
C ASP A 126 20.17 4.21 -12.90
N GLU A 127 20.16 5.19 -11.99
CA GLU A 127 21.36 5.92 -11.56
C GLU A 127 22.42 5.00 -10.92
N SER A 128 21.99 3.86 -10.36
CA SER A 128 22.86 2.81 -9.82
C SER A 128 23.35 1.84 -10.89
N LYS A 129 23.12 2.16 -12.17
CA LYS A 129 23.55 1.39 -13.33
C LYS A 129 22.92 0.00 -13.44
N ARG A 130 21.75 -0.22 -12.82
CA ARG A 130 20.98 -1.46 -12.91
C ARG A 130 19.95 -1.36 -14.02
N GLU A 131 19.82 -2.44 -14.79
CA GLU A 131 18.82 -2.53 -15.84
C GLU A 131 17.44 -2.77 -15.21
N GLN A 132 16.43 -2.12 -15.76
CA GLN A 132 15.04 -2.19 -15.34
C GLN A 132 14.14 -2.29 -16.57
N MET A 133 13.03 -3.00 -16.40
CA MET A 133 12.04 -3.22 -17.44
C MET A 133 10.66 -2.77 -16.92
N ALA A 134 10.11 -1.74 -17.54
CA ALA A 134 8.75 -1.29 -17.29
C ALA A 134 7.76 -2.04 -18.18
N ILE A 135 6.64 -2.48 -17.60
CA ILE A 135 5.64 -3.29 -18.28
C ILE A 135 4.29 -2.61 -18.19
N VAL A 136 3.68 -2.39 -19.35
CA VAL A 136 2.39 -1.71 -19.48
C VAL A 136 1.46 -2.59 -20.33
N PHE A 137 0.24 -2.81 -19.84
CA PHE A 137 -0.80 -3.45 -20.63
C PHE A 137 -1.58 -2.40 -21.41
N ARG A 138 -1.78 -2.67 -22.70
CA ARG A 138 -2.63 -1.87 -23.58
C ARG A 138 -3.78 -2.73 -24.10
N TYR A 139 -5.01 -2.35 -23.81
CA TYR A 139 -6.20 -3.10 -24.20
C TYR A 139 -7.37 -2.16 -24.51
N VAL A 140 -8.45 -2.70 -25.08
CA VAL A 140 -9.69 -1.95 -25.31
C VAL A 140 -10.70 -2.37 -24.25
N ASP A 141 -11.20 -1.40 -23.48
CA ASP A 141 -12.18 -1.67 -22.44
C ASP A 141 -13.57 -2.02 -23.01
N LYS A 142 -14.51 -2.33 -22.10
CA LYS A 142 -15.89 -2.71 -22.45
C LYS A 142 -16.67 -1.60 -23.16
N VAL A 143 -16.20 -0.34 -23.08
CA VAL A 143 -16.82 0.84 -23.71
C VAL A 143 -16.14 1.17 -25.05
N GLY A 144 -15.13 0.41 -25.45
CA GLY A 144 -14.40 0.61 -26.70
C GLY A 144 -13.26 1.64 -26.60
N ILE A 145 -12.85 2.02 -25.39
CA ILE A 145 -11.76 2.98 -25.17
C ILE A 145 -10.45 2.24 -24.95
N VAL A 146 -9.37 2.74 -25.56
CA VAL A 146 -8.02 2.20 -25.34
C VAL A 146 -7.56 2.59 -23.94
N GLN A 147 -7.22 1.60 -23.14
CA GLN A 147 -6.61 1.75 -21.82
C GLN A 147 -5.14 1.37 -21.89
N GLU A 148 -4.29 2.15 -21.21
CA GLU A 148 -2.88 1.85 -21.00
C GLU A 148 -2.61 1.85 -19.50
N CYS A 149 -2.28 0.69 -18.94
CA CYS A 149 -2.13 0.50 -17.50
C CYS A 149 -0.72 0.00 -17.18
N PHE A 150 0.02 0.79 -16.41
CA PHE A 150 1.27 0.35 -15.80
C PHE A 150 1.01 -0.87 -14.91
N PHE A 151 1.82 -1.91 -15.10
CA PHE A 151 1.64 -3.18 -14.42
C PHE A 151 2.78 -3.46 -13.43
N ASP A 152 4.03 -3.36 -13.89
CA ASP A 152 5.18 -3.62 -13.03
C ASP A 152 6.46 -2.94 -13.54
N LEU A 153 7.42 -2.76 -12.64
CA LEU A 153 8.79 -2.32 -12.91
C LEU A 153 9.74 -3.34 -12.32
N VAL A 154 10.31 -4.16 -13.19
CA VAL A 154 11.15 -5.30 -12.81
C VAL A 154 12.61 -4.92 -12.94
N HIS A 155 13.41 -5.20 -11.91
CA HIS A 155 14.86 -5.12 -12.03
C HIS A 155 15.37 -6.38 -12.72
N VAL A 156 16.11 -6.21 -13.81
CA VAL A 156 16.65 -7.32 -14.60
C VAL A 156 18.18 -7.35 -14.53
N PRO A 157 18.81 -8.53 -14.55
CA PRO A 157 20.28 -8.62 -14.53
C PRO A 157 20.91 -8.10 -15.83
N ASP A 158 20.20 -8.24 -16.95
CA ASP A 158 20.60 -7.80 -18.28
C ASP A 158 19.38 -7.60 -19.19
N THR A 159 19.59 -6.94 -20.33
CA THR A 159 18.59 -6.70 -21.37
C THR A 159 18.63 -7.75 -22.49
N SER A 160 19.11 -8.97 -22.20
CA SER A 160 19.08 -10.03 -23.20
C SER A 160 17.63 -10.46 -23.47
N ALA A 161 17.33 -10.81 -24.72
CA ALA A 161 15.99 -11.25 -25.11
C ALA A 161 15.48 -12.45 -24.28
N LEU A 162 16.39 -13.30 -23.79
CA LEU A 162 16.04 -14.43 -22.93
C LEU A 162 15.57 -13.97 -21.55
N THR A 163 16.32 -13.06 -20.91
CA THR A 163 15.97 -12.51 -19.59
C THR A 163 14.63 -11.79 -19.65
N LEU A 164 14.44 -10.89 -20.60
CA LEU A 164 13.21 -10.13 -20.76
C LEU A 164 12.00 -11.04 -21.02
N LYS A 165 12.15 -12.05 -21.88
CA LYS A 165 11.09 -13.05 -22.12
C LYS A 165 10.71 -13.79 -20.83
N ASN A 166 11.68 -14.20 -20.02
CA ASN A 166 11.42 -14.93 -18.79
C ASN A 166 10.66 -14.07 -17.78
N GLU A 167 11.03 -12.81 -17.64
CA GLU A 167 10.34 -11.86 -16.76
C GLU A 167 8.92 -11.55 -17.24
N ILE A 168 8.72 -11.34 -18.54
CA ILE A 168 7.37 -11.19 -19.11
C ILE A 168 6.53 -12.45 -18.86
N SER A 169 7.13 -13.64 -18.97
CA SER A 169 6.44 -14.91 -18.73
C SER A 169 6.04 -15.07 -17.26
N SER A 170 6.88 -14.64 -16.31
CA SER A 170 6.63 -14.79 -14.87
C SER A 170 5.36 -14.07 -14.41
N ILE A 171 4.97 -12.99 -15.10
CA ILE A 171 3.75 -12.22 -14.84
C ILE A 171 2.47 -13.02 -15.09
N PHE A 172 2.50 -13.92 -16.08
CA PHE A 172 1.37 -14.77 -16.41
C PHE A 172 1.27 -16.02 -15.51
N PHE A 173 2.40 -16.46 -14.95
CA PHE A 173 2.46 -17.67 -14.12
C PHE A 173 2.41 -17.40 -12.62
N SER A 174 2.56 -16.14 -12.19
CA SER A 174 2.42 -15.75 -10.79
C SER A 174 0.94 -15.66 -10.40
N THR A 175 0.48 -16.71 -9.71
CA THR A 175 -0.89 -16.85 -9.16
C THR A 175 -1.09 -15.98 -7.91
#